data_AF-A0A5B9EPF5-F1
#
_entry.id   AF-A0A5B9EPF5-F1
#
_cell.length_a   1.000
_cell.length_b   1.000
_cell.length_c   1.000
_cell.angle_alpha   90.00
_cell.angle_beta   90.00
_cell.angle_gamma   90.00
#
_symmetry.space_group_name_H-M   'P 1'
#
loop_
_entity.id
_entity.type
_entity.pdbx_description
1 polymer ?
#
loop_
_entity_poly.entity_id
_entity_poly.type
_entity_poly.pdbx_seq_one_letter_code
_entity_poly.pdbx_strand_id
1 'polypeptide(L)' 'MAWVTRPLTLADTQGALALFDVLTTGPKGGDAQMFARVVSHDGTTVFGVLVDDTLRAMCTLHLLPSVT' A
#
# COMPACT_ATOMS: atom_id res chain seq x y z
N MET A 1 -8.85 -20.70 6.02
CA MET A 1 -7.95 -19.75 5.34
C MET A 1 -7.84 -18.54 6.25
N ALA A 2 -6.69 -18.35 6.90
CA ALA A 2 -6.47 -17.24 7.81
C ALA A 2 -5.94 -16.04 7.01
N TRP A 3 -6.42 -14.85 7.34
CA TRP A 3 -5.91 -13.60 6.77
C TRP A 3 -5.55 -12.64 7.89
N VAL A 4 -4.59 -11.76 7.61
CA VAL A 4 -4.15 -10.73 8.55
C VAL A 4 -4.24 -9.38 7.86
N THR A 5 -4.83 -8.40 8.54
CA THR A 5 -4.83 -7.00 8.12
C THR A 5 -3.87 -6.21 8.98
N ARG A 6 -2.97 -5.46 8.35
CA ARG A 6 -2.03 -4.57 9.04
C ARG A 6 -1.62 -3.39 8.15
N PRO A 7 -1.10 -2.30 8.74
CA PRO A 7 -0.37 -1.29 7.97
C PRO A 7 0.79 -1.94 7.20
N LEU A 8 0.96 -1.49 5.96
CA LEU A 8 2.13 -1.82 5.16
C LEU A 8 3.31 -0.96 5.59
N THR A 9 4.50 -1.54 5.46
CA THR A 9 5.78 -0.90 5.78
C THR A 9 6.69 -0.96 4.56
N LEU A 10 7.90 -0.41 4.67
CA LEU A 10 8.91 -0.53 3.62
C LEU A 10 9.24 -1.99 3.27
N ALA A 11 9.08 -2.94 4.21
CA ALA A 11 9.29 -4.37 3.94
C ALA A 11 8.30 -4.95 2.91
N ASP A 12 7.15 -4.31 2.71
CA ASP A 12 6.09 -4.77 1.82
C ASP A 12 6.21 -4.22 0.39
N THR A 13 7.25 -3.43 0.11
CA THR A 13 7.41 -2.70 -1.17
C THR A 13 7.20 -3.58 -2.39
N GLN A 14 7.88 -4.72 -2.45
CA GLN A 14 7.78 -5.61 -3.62
C GLN A 14 6.35 -6.13 -3.83
N GLY A 15 5.68 -6.57 -2.76
CA GLY A 15 4.31 -7.07 -2.83
C GLY A 15 3.31 -5.96 -3.20
N ALA A 16 3.49 -4.77 -2.63
CA ALA A 16 2.64 -3.61 -2.90
C ALA A 16 2.75 -3.15 -4.36
N LEU A 17 3.97 -3.08 -4.90
CA LEU A 17 4.20 -2.71 -6.31
C LEU A 17 3.60 -3.74 -7.28
N ALA A 18 3.82 -5.03 -7.01
CA ALA A 18 3.26 -6.10 -7.82
C ALA A 18 1.71 -6.07 -7.80
N LEU A 19 1.10 -5.83 -6.64
CA LEU A 19 -0.35 -5.71 -6.52
C LEU A 19 -0.87 -4.42 -7.20
N PHE A 20 -0.17 -3.30 -7.04
CA PHE A 20 -0.53 -2.03 -7.69
C PHE A 20 -0.54 -2.14 -9.22
N ASP A 21 0.45 -2.84 -9.79
CA ASP A 21 0.51 -3.12 -11.23
C ASP A 21 -0.66 -3.99 -11.73
N VAL A 22 -1.26 -4.82 -10.86
CA VAL A 22 -2.46 -5.60 -11.17
C VAL A 22 -3.72 -4.75 -11.06
N LEU A 23 -3.78 -3.86 -10.07
CA LEU A 23 -4.95 -3.04 -9.77
C LEU A 23 -5.09 -1.82 -10.69
N THR A 24 -4.03 -1.39 -11.37
CA THR A 24 -4.04 -0.18 -12.19
C THR A 24 -3.82 -0.48 -13.68
N THR A 25 -4.60 0.17 -14.53
CA THR A 25 -4.48 0.10 -16.00
C THR A 25 -3.65 1.29 -16.51
N GLY A 26 -2.42 1.43 -16.00
CA GLY A 26 -1.51 2.54 -16.30
C GLY A 26 -0.08 2.07 -16.59
N PRO A 27 0.89 2.98 -16.80
CA PRO A 27 2.30 2.62 -16.94
C PRO A 27 2.74 1.81 -15.72
N LYS A 28 3.20 0.58 -15.96
CA LYS A 28 3.71 -0.30 -14.90
C LYS A 28 4.98 0.31 -14.32
N GLY A 29 5.09 0.28 -13.00
CA GLY A 29 6.21 0.89 -12.29
C GLY A 29 5.74 1.93 -11.30
N GLY A 30 5.07 1.48 -10.24
CA GLY A 30 5.23 2.20 -8.99
C GLY A 30 6.73 2.17 -8.64
N ASP A 31 7.36 3.33 -8.59
CA ASP A 31 8.73 3.46 -8.14
C ASP A 31 8.78 3.10 -6.64
N ALA A 32 9.73 2.25 -6.24
CA ALA A 32 9.96 1.93 -4.83
C ALA A 32 10.15 3.20 -3.98
N GLN A 33 10.73 4.25 -4.56
CA GLN A 33 10.86 5.54 -3.90
C GLN A 33 9.51 6.26 -3.73
N MET A 34 8.58 6.11 -4.67
CA MET A 34 7.21 6.62 -4.50
C MET A 34 6.48 5.87 -3.40
N PHE A 35 6.55 4.54 -3.38
CA PHE A 35 5.92 3.77 -2.30
C PHE A 35 6.49 4.15 -0.93
N ALA A 36 7.82 4.28 -0.83
CA ALA A 36 8.49 4.72 0.39
C ALA A 36 7.99 6.09 0.89
N ARG A 37 7.77 7.05 -0.02
CA ARG A 37 7.20 8.36 0.32
C ARG A 37 5.77 8.24 0.85
N VAL A 38 4.95 7.36 0.26
CA VAL A 38 3.55 7.18 0.66
C VAL A 38 3.45 6.56 2.06
N VAL A 39 4.20 5.48 2.33
CA VAL A 39 4.10 4.77 3.63
C VAL A 39 4.81 5.48 4.78
N SER A 40 5.66 6.47 4.48
CA SER A 40 6.33 7.30 5.50
C SER A 40 5.63 8.65 5.75
N HIS A 41 4.56 8.95 5.03
CA HIS A 41 3.85 10.21 5.18
C HIS A 41 2.89 10.15 6.37
N ASP A 42 3.04 11.02 7.37
CA ASP A 42 2.24 11.01 8.62
C ASP A 42 0.72 11.05 8.40
N GLY A 43 0.27 11.76 7.36
CA GLY A 43 -1.14 11.82 6.97
C GLY A 43 -1.64 10.65 6.11
N THR A 44 -0.82 9.63 5.84
CA THR A 44 -1.18 8.50 4.97
C THR A 44 -0.92 7.18 5.68
N THR A 45 -1.86 6.24 5.55
CA THR A 45 -1.64 4.85 5.98
C THR A 45 -2.14 3.92 4.89
N VAL A 46 -1.28 3.02 4.42
CA VAL A 46 -1.67 1.96 3.50
C VAL A 46 -1.91 0.70 4.32
N PHE A 47 -3.13 0.18 4.33
CA PHE A 47 -3.47 -1.11 4.92
C PHE A 47 -3.36 -2.21 3.88
N GLY A 48 -2.81 -3.36 4.26
CA GLY A 48 -2.75 -4.56 3.43
C GLY A 48 -3.48 -5.74 4.06
N VAL A 49 -4.00 -6.63 3.22
CA VAL A 49 -4.56 -7.93 3.60
C VAL A 49 -3.62 -9.03 3.09
N LEU A 50 -3.03 -9.78 4.01
CA LEU A 50 -2.15 -10.89 3.71
C LEU A 50 -2.88 -12.21 3.90
N VAL A 51 -2.73 -13.11 2.92
CA VAL A 51 -3.19 -14.50 2.95
C VAL A 51 -2.00 -15.38 2.63
N ASP A 52 -1.63 -16.28 3.55
CA ASP A 52 -0.44 -17.14 3.43
C ASP A 52 0.81 -16.31 3.06
N ASP A 53 1.06 -15.24 3.83
CA ASP A 53 2.12 -14.23 3.63
C ASP A 53 2.12 -13.48 2.29
N THR A 54 1.12 -13.70 1.44
CA THR A 54 0.97 -13.01 0.17
C THR A 54 0.02 -11.83 0.32
N LEU A 55 0.46 -10.63 -0.08
CA LEU A 55 -0.39 -9.45 -0.14
C LEU A 55 -1.44 -9.62 -1.26
N ARG A 56 -2.72 -9.61 -0.90
CA ARG A 56 -3.85 -9.85 -1.84
C ARG A 56 -4.75 -8.63 -2.06
N ALA A 57 -4.78 -7.72 -1.11
CA ALA A 57 -5.53 -6.47 -1.21
C ALA A 57 -4.81 -5.36 -0.45
N MET A 58 -5.05 -4.12 -0.86
CA MET A 58 -4.57 -2.94 -0.16
C MET A 58 -5.59 -1.80 -0.24
N CYS A 59 -5.57 -0.93 0.76
CA CYS A 59 -6.40 0.27 0.84
C CYS A 59 -5.56 1.42 1.40
N THR A 60 -5.66 2.60 0.79
CA THR A 60 -4.96 3.79 1.25
C THR A 60 -5.92 4.72 1.97
N LEU A 61 -5.63 5.02 3.23
CA LEU A 61 -6.27 6.06 4.02
C LEU A 61 -5.43 7.33 3.92
N HIS A 62 -6.06 8.43 3.50
CA HIS A 62 -5.47 9.77 3.57
C HIS A 62 -6.24 10.63 4.57
N LEU A 63 -5.51 11.22 5.51
CA LEU A 63 -6.01 12.24 6.43
C LEU A 63 -5.73 13.61 5.80
N LEU A 64 -6.79 14.32 5.43
CA LEU A 64 -6.69 15.68 4.92
C LEU A 64 -6.96 16.66 6.06
N PRO A 65 -6.21 17.78 6.15
CA PRO A 65 -6.52 18.82 7.13
C PRO A 65 -7.94 19.33 6.87
N SER A 66 -8.71 19.52 7.95
CA SER A 66 -9.98 20.22 7.85
C SER A 66 -9.70 21.67 7.50
N VAL A 67 -10.16 22.12 6.34
CA VAL A 67 -10.12 23.53 5.95
C VAL A 67 -11.38 24.16 6.52
N THR A 68 -11.25 24.90 7.61
CA THR A 68 -12.33 25.69 8.23
C THR A 68 -12.12 27.16 7.94
#